data_AF-A0A644TFK4-F1
#
_entry.id   AF-A0A644TFK4-F1
#
_cell.length_a   1.000
_cell.length_b   1.000
_cell.length_c   1.000
_cell.angle_alpha   90.00
_cell.angle_beta   90.00
_cell.angle_gamma   90.00
#
_symmetry.space_group_name_H-M   'P 1'
#
loop_
_entity.id
_entity.type
_entity.pdbx_description
1 polymer ?
#
loop_
_entity_poly.entity_id
_entity_poly.type
_entity_poly.pdbx_seq_one_letter_code
_entity_poly.pdbx_strand_id
1 'polypeptide(L)' 'MPAQKEDFEMPNTYCAAIEKALLGEHGAVELYRKIMFGLCTQRHRDMLFEIISDEIKHSSKWNFLYSKNCCGCPCD' A
#
# COMPACT_ATOMS: atom_id res chain seq x y z
N MET A 1 -18.76 14.52 -2.21
CA MET A 1 -18.50 13.64 -1.04
C MET A 1 -17.69 14.44 -0.05
N PRO A 2 -18.01 14.46 1.25
CA PRO A 2 -17.14 15.14 2.21
C PRO A 2 -15.81 14.40 2.24
N ALA A 3 -14.70 15.12 2.04
CA ALA A 3 -13.37 14.57 2.24
C ALA A 3 -13.26 14.20 3.72
N GLN A 4 -13.17 12.91 4.04
CA GLN A 4 -12.79 12.47 5.38
C GLN A 4 -11.36 12.97 5.60
N LYS A 5 -11.21 14.00 6.44
CA LYS A 5 -9.91 14.33 7.01
C LYS A 5 -9.65 13.28 8.06
N GLU A 6 -8.96 12.20 7.67
CA GLU A 6 -8.27 11.40 8.67
C GLU A 6 -7.22 12.30 9.31
N ASP A 7 -7.24 12.40 10.63
CA ASP A 7 -6.19 13.10 11.35
C ASP A 7 -4.88 12.36 11.11
N PHE A 8 -3.92 13.05 10.47
CA PHE A 8 -2.62 12.49 10.18
C PHE A 8 -1.84 12.33 11.48
N GLU A 9 -1.77 11.10 11.98
CA GLU A 9 -0.90 10.76 13.09
C GLU A 9 0.54 10.58 12.59
N MET A 10 1.43 11.45 13.08
CA MET A 10 2.85 11.37 12.76
C MET A 10 3.44 10.06 13.32
N PRO A 11 4.11 9.25 12.48
CA PRO A 11 4.70 8.01 12.92
C PRO A 11 5.90 8.26 13.86
N ASN A 12 6.06 7.38 14.84
CA ASN A 12 7.10 7.50 15.87
C ASN A 12 8.52 7.40 15.32
N THR A 13 8.72 6.63 14.25
CA THR A 13 10.03 6.45 13.61
C THR A 13 9.87 6.31 12.10
N TYR A 14 10.97 6.56 11.36
CA TYR A 14 11.03 6.34 9.92
C TYR A 14 10.68 4.89 9.53
N CYS A 15 11.22 3.90 10.24
CA CYS A 15 10.94 2.50 9.96
C CYS A 15 9.48 2.14 10.24
N ALA A 16 8.89 2.66 11.33
CA ALA A 16 7.46 2.47 11.61
C ALA A 16 6.57 3.14 10.55
N ALA A 17 7.00 4.28 10.01
CA ALA A 17 6.30 4.95 8.90
C ALA A 17 6.28 4.08 7.63
N ILE A 18 7.43 3.49 7.27
CA ILE A 18 7.54 2.62 6.10
C ILE A 18 6.73 1.34 6.30
N GLU A 19 6.80 0.72 7.48
CA GLU A 19 6.00 -0.47 7.78
C GLU A 19 4.50 -0.19 7.67
N LYS A 20 4.05 0.93 8.25
CA LYS A 20 2.65 1.37 8.12
C LYS A 20 2.25 1.59 6.67
N ALA A 21 3.10 2.26 5.87
CA ALA A 21 2.83 2.47 4.45
C ALA A 21 2.77 1.14 3.68
N LEU A 22 3.73 0.23 3.90
CA LEU A 22 3.78 -1.09 3.28
C LEU A 22 2.51 -1.91 3.55
N LEU A 23 2.06 -1.96 4.81
CA LEU A 23 0.83 -2.66 5.19
C LEU A 23 -0.42 -1.97 4.62
N GLY A 24 -0.39 -0.64 4.48
CA GLY A 24 -1.41 0.13 3.78
C GLY A 24 -1.57 -0.30 2.32
N GLU A 25 -0.46 -0.43 1.58
CA GLU A 25 -0.51 -0.89 0.18
C GLU A 25 -1.05 -2.32 0.08
N HIS A 26 -0.69 -3.21 1.02
CA HIS A 26 -1.24 -4.58 1.05
C HIS A 26 -2.74 -4.57 1.28
N GLY A 27 -3.23 -3.76 2.23
CA GLY A 27 -4.66 -3.59 2.47
C GLY A 27 -5.40 -3.03 1.25
N ALA A 28 -4.78 -2.10 0.52
CA ALA A 28 -5.31 -1.56 -0.72
C ALA A 28 -5.44 -2.66 -1.79
N VAL A 29 -4.40 -3.49 -1.99
CA VAL A 29 -4.46 -4.64 -2.90
C VAL A 29 -5.60 -5.59 -2.53
N GLU A 30 -5.76 -5.94 -1.25
CA GLU A 30 -6.84 -6.81 -0.80
C GLU A 30 -8.23 -6.21 -1.07
N LEU A 31 -8.41 -4.91 -0.80
CA LEU A 31 -9.65 -4.19 -1.05
C LEU A 31 -9.98 -4.16 -2.55
N TYR A 32 -9.03 -3.75 -3.38
CA TYR A 32 -9.24 -3.63 -4.83
C TYR A 32 -9.48 -4.99 -5.49
N ARG A 33 -8.84 -6.06 -5.00
CA ARG A 33 -9.14 -7.42 -5.45
C ARG A 33 -10.58 -7.81 -5.16
N LYS A 34 -11.10 -7.52 -3.96
CA LYS A 34 -12.52 -7.77 -3.60
C LYS A 34 -13.47 -6.99 -4.52
N ILE A 35 -13.16 -5.73 -4.81
CA ILE A 35 -13.95 -4.92 -5.76
C ILE A 35 -13.91 -5.55 -7.15
N MET A 36 -12.73 -5.94 -7.64
CA MET A 36 -12.54 -6.53 -8.96
C MET A 36 -13.37 -7.80 -9.17
N PHE A 37 -13.54 -8.64 -8.13
CA PHE A 37 -14.41 -9.82 -8.17
C PHE A 37 -15.89 -9.51 -8.39
N GLY A 38 -16.35 -8.30 -8.04
CA GLY A 38 -17.71 -7.84 -8.27
C GLY A 38 -17.95 -7.19 -9.64
N LEU A 39 -16.90 -7.00 -10.46
CA LEU A 39 -17.01 -6.27 -11.73
C LEU A 39 -17.30 -7.20 -12.91
N CYS A 40 -18.32 -6.87 -13.70
CA CYS A 40 -18.72 -7.67 -14.86
C CYS A 40 -18.02 -7.28 -16.16
N THR A 41 -17.59 -6.02 -16.30
CA THR A 41 -17.03 -5.53 -17.58
C THR A 41 -15.51 -5.64 -17.60
N GLN A 42 -14.95 -6.01 -18.75
CA GLN A 42 -13.51 -6.05 -18.95
C GLN A 42 -12.87 -4.68 -18.70
N ARG A 43 -13.46 -3.61 -19.23
CA ARG A 43 -12.97 -2.23 -19.04
C ARG A 43 -12.75 -1.86 -17.57
N HIS A 44 -13.69 -2.17 -16.69
CA HIS A 44 -13.54 -1.85 -15.26
C HIS A 44 -12.54 -2.79 -14.59
N ARG A 45 -12.50 -4.06 -14.99
CA ARG A 45 -11.48 -5.00 -14.49
C ARG A 45 -10.06 -4.57 -14.89
N ASP A 46 -9.85 -4.10 -16.12
CA ASP A 46 -8.55 -3.61 -16.59
C ASP A 46 -8.12 -2.36 -15.82
N MET A 47 -9.06 -1.44 -15.53
CA MET A 47 -8.79 -0.29 -14.67
C MET A 47 -8.37 -0.69 -13.25
N LEU A 48 -9.08 -1.65 -12.64
CA LEU A 48 -8.71 -2.17 -11.31
C LEU A 48 -7.38 -2.92 -11.35
N PHE A 49 -7.07 -3.60 -12.45
CA PHE A 49 -5.80 -4.28 -12.63
C PHE A 49 -4.62 -3.30 -12.62
N GLU A 50 -4.75 -2.15 -13.28
CA GLU A 50 -3.74 -1.08 -13.24
C GLU A 50 -3.55 -0.53 -11.83
N ILE A 51 -4.65 -0.28 -11.09
CA ILE A 51 -4.59 0.18 -9.70
C ILE A 51 -3.87 -0.85 -8.81
N ILE A 52 -4.27 -2.13 -8.89
CA ILE A 52 -3.64 -3.21 -8.10
C ILE A 52 -2.14 -3.32 -8.42
N SER A 53 -1.78 -3.21 -9.70
CA SER A 53 -0.38 -3.27 -10.14
C SER A 53 0.43 -2.08 -9.60
N ASP A 54 -0.18 -0.91 -9.49
CA ASP A 54 0.44 0.27 -8.88
C ASP A 54 0.75 0.05 -7.39
N GLU A 55 -0.19 -0.52 -6.63
CA GLU A 55 0.05 -0.80 -5.20
C GLU A 55 1.08 -1.90 -4.96
N ILE A 56 1.16 -2.91 -5.83
CA ILE A 56 2.24 -3.92 -5.79
C ILE A 56 3.61 -3.26 -6.04
N LYS A 57 3.66 -2.30 -6.97
CA LYS A 57 4.87 -1.51 -7.25
C LYS A 57 5.24 -0.63 -6.04
N HIS A 58 4.26 0.00 -5.37
CA HIS A 58 4.51 0.75 -4.14
C HIS A 58 5.04 -0.15 -3.02
N SER A 59 4.40 -1.29 -2.76
CA SER A 59 4.87 -2.28 -1.79
C SER A 59 6.32 -2.71 -2.04
N SER A 60 6.69 -2.93 -3.31
CA SER A 60 8.07 -3.29 -3.68
C SER A 60 9.06 -2.17 -3.34
N LYS A 61 8.69 -0.90 -3.56
CA LYS A 61 9.53 0.26 -3.20
C LYS A 61 9.66 0.41 -1.68
N TRP A 62 8.57 0.22 -0.93
CA TRP A 62 8.60 0.26 0.53
C TRP A 62 9.48 -0.84 1.11
N ASN A 63 9.36 -2.07 0.61
CA ASN A 63 10.25 -3.18 0.99
C ASN A 63 11.73 -2.87 0.72
N PHE A 64 12.03 -2.26 -0.43
CA PHE A 64 13.39 -1.83 -0.74
C PHE A 64 13.92 -0.80 0.27
N LEU A 65 13.12 0.21 0.61
CA LEU A 65 13.52 1.22 1.60
C LEU A 65 13.64 0.64 3.01
N TYR A 66 12.71 -0.22 3.42
CA TYR A 66 12.74 -0.88 4.72
C TYR A 66 14.03 -1.69 4.89
N SER A 67 14.38 -2.48 3.87
CA SER A 67 15.60 -3.29 3.87
C SER A 67 16.86 -2.43 3.80
N LYS A 68 16.88 -1.41 2.93
CA LYS A 68 18.05 -0.52 2.74
C LYS A 68 18.40 0.28 3.99
N ASN A 69 17.42 0.58 4.82
CA ASN A 69 17.62 1.32 6.07
C ASN A 69 17.70 0.40 7.30
N CYS A 70 17.94 -0.90 7.09
CA CYS A 70 18.13 -1.89 8.16
C CYS A 70 16.98 -1.96 9.18
N CYS A 71 15.74 -1.68 8.76
CA CYS A 71 14.61 -1.63 9.68
C CYS A 71 14.25 -3.00 10.30
N GLY A 72 14.70 -4.10 9.69
CA GLY A 72 14.40 -5.48 10.12
C GLY A 72 15.50 -6.21 10.91
N CYS A 73 16.65 -5.56 11.19
CA CYS A 73 17.74 -6.18 11.95
C CYS A 73 18.43 -5.14 12.84
N PRO A 74 18.98 -5.50 14.01
CA PRO A 74 19.87 -4.59 14.75
C PRO A 74 21.08 -4.25 13.87
N CYS A 75 21.36 -2.96 13.70
CA CYS A 75 22.58 -2.51 13.06
C CYS A 75 23.75 -2.77 14.03
N ASP A 76 24.66 -3.68 13.67
CA ASP A 76 26.04 -3.68 14.19
C ASP A 76 26.91 -2.75 13.33
#